data_AF-A0ABD3WHZ9-F1
#
_entry.id   AF-A0ABD3WHZ9-F1
#
_cell.length_a   1.000
_cell.length_b   1.000
_cell.length_c   1.000
_cell.angle_alpha   90.00
_cell.angle_beta   90.00
_cell.angle_gamma   90.00
#
_symmetry.space_group_name_H-M   'P 1'
#
loop_
_entity.id
_entity.type
_entity.pdbx_description
1 polymer ?
#
loop_
_entity_poly.entity_id
_entity_poly.type
_entity_poly.pdbx_seq_one_letter_code
_entity_poly.pdbx_strand_id
1 'polypeptide(L)'
;MTSYQASLPDGSHLNSTIQLLENTSQMISIFRDHRPVKNVDDERLQYLYNILQWFTNWHISANNDENIAMGERSKSLLSIDSML
;
A
#
# COMPACT_ATOMS: atom_id res chain seq x y z
N MET A 1 -1.80 -30.80 -22.98
CA MET A 1 -2.59 -29.60 -23.29
C MET A 1 -2.56 -28.75 -22.01
N THR A 2 -1.75 -27.70 -21.96
CA THR A 2 -1.74 -26.76 -20.84
C THR A 2 -3.04 -25.95 -20.89
N SER A 3 -3.75 -25.80 -19.77
CA SER A 3 -4.96 -24.99 -19.72
C SER A 3 -4.60 -23.53 -20.03
N TYR A 4 -5.42 -22.83 -20.80
CA TYR A 4 -5.22 -21.41 -21.14
C TYR A 4 -5.02 -20.54 -19.88
N GLN A 5 -5.64 -20.93 -18.78
CA GLN A 5 -5.47 -20.30 -17.47
C GLN A 5 -4.04 -20.35 -16.93
N ALA A 6 -3.27 -21.40 -17.25
CA ALA A 6 -1.85 -21.51 -16.90
C ALA A 6 -0.93 -20.69 -17.84
N SER A 7 -1.48 -20.11 -18.91
CA SER A 7 -0.74 -19.24 -19.85
C SER A 7 -0.96 -17.75 -19.60
N LEU A 8 -1.86 -17.39 -18.67
CA LEU A 8 -2.09 -16.01 -18.28
C LEU A 8 -0.97 -15.54 -17.35
N PRO A 9 -0.43 -14.32 -17.55
CA PRO A 9 0.51 -13.72 -16.60
C PRO A 9 -0.12 -13.60 -15.21
N ASP A 10 0.69 -13.71 -14.16
CA ASP A 10 0.22 -13.47 -12.80
C ASP A 10 -0.35 -12.05 -12.68
N GLY A 11 -1.66 -11.95 -12.39
CA GLY A 11 -2.39 -10.69 -12.26
C GLY A 11 -2.14 -9.97 -10.93
N SER A 12 -1.31 -10.54 -10.05
CA SER A 12 -0.95 -10.00 -8.75
C SER A 12 -0.44 -8.55 -8.83
N HIS A 13 0.43 -8.23 -9.79
CA HIS A 13 0.98 -6.89 -9.98
C HIS A 13 -0.08 -5.82 -10.31
N LEU A 14 -1.04 -6.15 -11.16
CA LEU A 14 -2.14 -5.25 -11.49
C LEU A 14 -3.01 -4.99 -10.25
N ASN A 15 -3.32 -6.04 -9.51
CA ASN A 15 -4.10 -5.95 -8.28
C ASN A 15 -3.39 -5.10 -7.21
N SER A 16 -2.09 -5.29 -7.02
CA SER A 16 -1.29 -4.47 -6.09
C SER A 16 -1.26 -3.00 -6.49
N THR A 17 -1.19 -2.70 -7.80
CA THR A 17 -1.22 -1.32 -8.30
C THR A 17 -2.58 -0.67 -8.07
N ILE A 18 -3.67 -1.40 -8.29
CA ILE A 18 -5.03 -0.94 -8.00
C ILE A 18 -5.17 -0.62 -6.50
N GLN A 19 -4.73 -1.53 -5.63
CA GLN A 19 -4.78 -1.32 -4.18
C GLN A 19 -3.97 -0.09 -3.73
N LEU A 20 -2.79 0.13 -4.31
CA LEU A 20 -2.00 1.33 -4.03
C LEU A 20 -2.75 2.61 -4.40
N LEU A 21 -3.38 2.64 -5.57
CA LEU A 21 -4.16 3.79 -6.04
C LEU A 21 -5.40 4.03 -5.18
N GLU A 22 -6.10 2.97 -4.77
CA GLU A 22 -7.27 3.06 -3.89
C GLU A 22 -6.91 3.65 -2.52
N ASN A 23 -5.88 3.10 -1.87
CA ASN A 23 -5.44 3.58 -0.56
C ASN A 23 -4.94 5.04 -0.62
N THR A 24 -4.15 5.40 -1.64
CA THR A 24 -3.63 6.77 -1.79
C THR A 24 -4.74 7.77 -2.14
N SER A 25 -5.69 7.40 -3.01
CA SER A 25 -6.84 8.24 -3.35
C SER A 25 -7.71 8.53 -2.12
N GLN A 26 -8.01 7.50 -1.32
CA GLN A 26 -8.77 7.67 -0.08
C GLN A 26 -8.02 8.53 0.93
N MET A 27 -6.71 8.31 1.09
CA MET A 27 -5.86 9.13 1.96
C MET A 27 -5.91 10.62 1.56
N ILE A 28 -5.74 10.92 0.26
CA ILE A 28 -5.81 12.28 -0.27
C ILE A 28 -7.19 12.89 0.00
N SER A 29 -8.27 12.12 -0.19
CA SER A 29 -9.63 12.59 0.09
C SER A 29 -9.81 13.00 1.55
N ILE A 30 -9.25 12.24 2.49
CA ILE A 30 -9.31 12.53 3.92
C ILE A 30 -8.52 13.80 4.25
N PHE A 31 -7.29 13.93 3.75
CA PHE A 31 -6.46 15.11 4.02
C PHE A 31 -6.93 16.39 3.32
N ARG A 32 -7.70 16.26 2.23
CA ARG A 32 -8.36 17.39 1.57
C ARG A 32 -9.68 17.78 2.22
N ASP A 33 -10.19 16.99 3.15
CA ASP A 33 -11.38 17.34 3.91
C ASP A 33 -11.04 18.38 4.99
N HIS A 34 -11.54 19.61 4.80
CA HIS A 34 -11.32 20.72 5.72
C HIS A 34 -12.14 20.62 7.02
N ARG A 35 -13.07 19.67 7.13
CA ARG A 35 -13.87 19.49 8.35
C ARG A 35 -12.98 18.99 9.48
N PRO A 36 -13.02 19.60 10.69
CA PRO A 36 -12.22 19.12 11.80
C PRO A 36 -12.66 17.71 12.22
N VAL A 37 -11.71 16.91 12.72
CA VAL A 37 -12.01 15.65 13.43
C VAL A 37 -12.58 16.02 14.80
N LYS A 38 -13.82 15.59 15.07
CA LYS A 38 -14.57 16.05 16.26
C LYS A 38 -14.48 15.10 17.45
N ASN A 39 -14.28 13.82 17.20
CA ASN A 39 -14.19 12.78 18.22
C ASN A 39 -13.34 11.61 17.71
N VAL A 40 -13.09 10.65 18.59
CA VAL A 40 -12.28 9.47 18.31
C VAL A 40 -12.99 8.44 17.43
N ASP A 41 -14.31 8.53 17.33
CA ASP A 41 -15.17 7.63 16.54
C ASP A 41 -15.34 8.12 15.09
N ASP A 42 -14.57 9.13 14.68
CA ASP A 42 -14.59 9.66 13.32
C ASP A 42 -14.09 8.58 12.35
N GLU A 43 -14.94 8.22 11.37
CA GLU A 43 -14.65 7.18 10.37
C GLU A 43 -13.32 7.41 9.64
N ARG A 44 -12.89 8.67 9.49
CA ARG A 44 -11.63 9.02 8.84
C ARG A 44 -10.42 8.47 9.59
N LEU A 45 -10.49 8.39 10.92
CA LEU A 45 -9.43 7.79 11.74
C LEU A 45 -9.32 6.28 11.49
N GLN A 46 -10.46 5.60 11.38
CA GLN A 46 -10.49 4.17 11.05
C GLN A 46 -9.94 3.90 9.64
N TYR A 47 -10.30 4.74 8.67
CA TYR A 47 -9.74 4.63 7.31
C TYR A 47 -8.22 4.87 7.29
N LEU A 48 -7.72 5.89 7.99
CA LEU A 48 -6.28 6.14 8.11
C LEU A 48 -5.55 4.97 8.77
N TYR A 49 -6.14 4.35 9.80
CA TYR A 49 -5.58 3.15 10.43
C TYR A 49 -5.47 1.99 9.44
N ASN A 50 -6.52 1.73 8.66
CA ASN A 50 -6.51 0.67 7.65
C ASN A 50 -5.48 0.92 6.54
N ILE A 51 -5.37 2.18 6.09
CA ILE A 51 -4.38 2.59 5.09
C ILE A 51 -2.96 2.37 5.63
N LEU A 52 -2.69 2.76 6.88
CA LEU A 52 -1.40 2.56 7.54
C LEU A 52 -1.06 1.07 7.67
N GLN A 53 -2.02 0.24 8.09
CA GLN A 53 -1.89 -1.21 8.14
C GLN A 53 -1.52 -1.79 6.76
N TRP A 54 -2.21 -1.35 5.70
CA TRP A 54 -1.93 -1.80 4.34
C TRP A 54 -0.51 -1.43 3.90
N PHE A 55 -0.08 -0.16 4.08
CA PHE A 55 1.28 0.26 3.73
C PHE A 55 2.36 -0.48 4.52
N THR A 56 2.11 -0.75 5.80
CA THR A 56 3.04 -1.52 6.64
C THR A 56 3.19 -2.95 6.14
N ASN A 57 2.07 -3.61 5.84
CA ASN A 57 2.07 -4.96 5.29
C ASN A 57 2.74 -5.01 3.92
N TRP A 58 2.41 -4.06 3.04
CA TRP A 58 3.04 -3.92 1.73
C TRP A 58 4.56 -3.73 1.84
N HIS A 59 5.02 -2.91 2.79
CA HIS A 59 6.44 -2.70 3.06
C HIS A 59 7.15 -3.98 3.52
N ILE A 60 6.54 -4.71 4.47
CA ILE A 60 7.07 -5.98 4.95
C ILE A 60 7.16 -6.99 3.81
N SER A 61 6.10 -7.11 3.00
CA SER A 61 6.07 -7.99 1.84
C SER A 61 7.14 -7.62 0.81
N ALA A 62 7.31 -6.34 0.48
CA ALA A 62 8.31 -5.87 -0.47
C ALA A 62 9.76 -6.10 0.03
N ASN A 63 10.02 -5.91 1.33
CA ASN A 63 11.35 -6.15 1.89
C ASN A 63 11.70 -7.64 2.03
N ASN A 64 10.70 -8.50 2.19
CA ASN A 64 10.89 -9.94 2.31
C ASN A 64 10.87 -10.67 0.95
N ASP A 65 10.55 -9.98 -0.15
CA ASP A 65 10.55 -10.58 -1.49
C ASP A 65 11.97 -10.75 -2.01
N GLU A 66 12.48 -11.98 -1.96
CA GLU A 66 13.81 -12.40 -2.43
C GLU A 66 14.07 -12.10 -3.90
N ASN A 67 13.03 -11.85 -4.71
CA ASN A 67 13.16 -11.50 -6.12
C ASN A 67 13.43 -10.01 -6.35
N ILE A 68 13.24 -9.16 -5.34
CA ILE A 68 13.52 -7.73 -5.42
C ILE A 68 14.99 -7.48 -5.09
N ALA A 69 15.74 -6.94 -6.04
CA ALA A 69 17.14 -6.57 -5.86
C ALA A 69 17.32 -5.58 -4.69
N MET A 70 18.38 -5.73 -3.90
CA MET A 70 18.68 -4.85 -2.76
C MET A 70 18.66 -3.35 -3.10
N GLY A 71 19.09 -2.99 -4.31
CA GLY A 71 19.07 -1.59 -4.80
C GLY A 71 17.67 -1.03 -5.06
N GLU A 72 16.67 -1.89 -5.27
CA GLU A 72 15.26 -1.47 -5.39
C GLU A 72 14.60 -1.38 -4.00
N ARG A 73 14.95 -2.28 -3.06
CA ARG A 73 14.46 -2.22 -1.66
C ARG A 73 14.84 -0.91 -0.96
N SER A 74 16.04 -0.40 -1.24
CA SER A 74 16.55 0.86 -0.69
C SER A 74 15.87 2.12 -1.25
N LYS A 75 15.05 2.00 -2.30
CA LYS A 75 14.20 3.08 -2.84
C LYS A 75 12.81 3.11 -2.21
N SER A 76 12.51 2.19 -1.28
CA SER A 76 11.25 2.17 -0.54
C SER A 76 11.04 3.48 0.23
N LEU A 77 9.84 4.06 0.10
CA LEU A 77 9.44 5.30 0.76
C LEU A 77 9.45 5.21 2.30
N LEU A 78 9.49 4.00 2.86
CA LEU A 78 9.47 3.72 4.30
C LEU A 78 10.85 3.28 4.82
N SER A 79 11.94 3.55 4.09
CA SER A 79 13.28 3.30 4.60
C SER A 79 13.49 4.07 5.91
N ILE A 80 13.57 3.32 7.01
CA ILE A 80 13.67 3.82 8.41
C ILE A 80 14.87 4.77 8.58
N ASP A 81 15.90 4.68 7.74
CA ASP A 81 17.06 5.59 7.73
C ASP A 81 16.72 7.06 7.43
N SER A 82 15.47 7.39 7.07
CA SER A 82 15.01 8.75 6.77
C SER A 82 14.13 9.38 7.85
N MET A 83 13.83 8.67 8.95
CA MET A 83 12.95 9.14 10.03
C MET A 83 13.62 9.28 11.41
N LEU A 84 14.94 9.15 11.49
CA LEU A 84 15.79 9.51 12.64
C LEU A 84 16.91 10.46 12.21
#